data_AF-A0A2D1KKD1-F1
#
_entry.id   AF-A0A2D1KKD1-F1
#
_cell.length_a   1.000
_cell.length_b   1.000
_cell.length_c   1.000
_cell.angle_alpha   90.00
_cell.angle_beta   90.00
_cell.angle_gamma   90.00
#
_symmetry.space_group_name_H-M   'P 1'
#
loop_
_entity.id
_entity.type
_entity.pdbx_description
1 polymer ?
#
loop_
_entity_poly.entity_id
_entity_poly.type
_entity_poly.pdbx_seq_one_letter_code
_entity_poly.pdbx_strand_id
1 'polypeptide(L)'
;MKVLGILGAHKKDGFTGQYLAAIAKGLPANIDYELLYLAEYTIKPDTGQPNPVLDQLEKKLQESDIWIMATPTYWGTLSGLMKNFLDCMRPRMVRMTKAADTLPAQFKDKHYLSLTTCFQSSLENFFVGITDDTFKTIDRALTGAGLIKVTEIVGTGTWGTKQPDPAKLALCEHWGAKLATKQKKDDNTVKRYIQLFCMIAVMALITMGLQQLIFGVFANGKFWITYATFVIIFYVLLASILHFFTFLRHRRR
;
A
#
# COMPACT_ATOMS: atom_id res chain seq x y z
N MET A 1 9.06 -17.39 11.23
CA MET A 1 8.46 -16.16 10.68
C MET A 1 7.61 -15.54 11.77
N LYS A 2 7.73 -14.23 11.98
CA LYS A 2 6.98 -13.49 12.98
C LYS A 2 6.18 -12.36 12.32
N VAL A 3 4.90 -12.25 12.68
CA VAL A 3 3.97 -11.23 12.20
C VAL A 3 3.64 -10.27 13.34
N LEU A 4 3.77 -8.98 13.09
CA LEU A 4 3.43 -7.93 14.05
C LEU A 4 2.19 -7.18 13.59
N GLY A 5 1.09 -7.32 14.33
CA GLY A 5 -0.10 -6.49 14.17
C GLY A 5 0.06 -5.17 14.91
N ILE A 6 -0.02 -4.04 14.21
CA ILE A 6 0.16 -2.70 14.79
C ILE A 6 -1.19 -1.98 14.71
N LEU A 7 -1.86 -1.85 15.85
CA LEU A 7 -3.18 -1.24 15.95
C LEU A 7 -3.09 0.21 16.44
N GLY A 8 -3.31 1.16 15.54
CA GLY A 8 -3.45 2.58 15.83
C GLY A 8 -4.91 3.00 15.93
N ALA A 9 -5.67 2.45 16.86
CA ALA A 9 -7.07 2.80 17.10
C ALA A 9 -7.29 3.25 18.54
N HIS A 10 -8.37 3.99 18.81
CA HIS A 10 -8.71 4.39 20.19
C HIS A 10 -9.39 3.25 20.99
N LYS A 11 -9.95 2.26 20.29
CA LYS A 11 -10.58 1.08 20.89
C LYS A 11 -9.90 -0.18 20.37
N LYS A 12 -9.41 -1.00 21.29
CA LYS A 12 -8.72 -2.27 20.97
C LYS A 12 -9.64 -3.26 20.28
N ASP A 13 -10.90 -3.28 20.70
CA ASP A 13 -11.99 -4.14 20.25
C ASP A 13 -12.93 -3.47 19.22
N GLY A 14 -12.57 -2.29 18.71
CA GLY A 14 -13.31 -1.63 17.63
C GLY A 14 -13.19 -2.39 16.29
N PHE A 15 -13.94 -1.97 15.27
CA PHE A 15 -13.95 -2.65 13.95
C PHE A 15 -12.56 -2.88 13.36
N THR A 16 -11.66 -1.89 13.44
CA THR A 16 -10.27 -2.03 12.97
C THR A 16 -9.53 -3.14 13.70
N GLY A 17 -9.70 -3.22 15.04
CA GLY A 17 -9.09 -4.26 15.86
C GLY A 17 -9.70 -5.64 15.60
N GLN A 18 -11.01 -5.72 15.36
CA GLN A 18 -11.69 -6.98 15.01
C GLN A 18 -11.24 -7.50 13.64
N TYR A 19 -11.09 -6.64 12.63
CA TYR A 19 -10.52 -7.06 11.34
C TYR A 19 -9.05 -7.47 11.48
N LEU A 20 -8.24 -6.78 12.29
CA LEU A 20 -6.87 -7.20 12.57
C LEU A 20 -6.83 -8.58 13.26
N ALA A 21 -7.70 -8.81 14.23
CA ALA A 21 -7.83 -10.11 14.89
C ALA A 21 -8.27 -11.22 13.91
N ALA A 22 -9.12 -10.91 12.93
CA ALA A 22 -9.47 -11.85 11.86
C ALA A 22 -8.27 -12.18 10.97
N ILE A 23 -7.39 -11.22 10.66
CA ILE A 23 -6.13 -11.52 9.95
C ILE A 23 -5.26 -12.45 10.80
N ALA A 24 -5.11 -12.15 12.09
CA ALA A 24 -4.32 -12.97 13.02
C ALA A 24 -4.87 -14.40 13.12
N LYS A 25 -6.20 -14.55 13.22
CA LYS A 25 -6.89 -15.84 13.24
C LYS A 25 -6.64 -16.67 11.98
N GLY A 26 -6.46 -16.02 10.82
CA GLY A 26 -6.14 -16.70 9.57
C GLY A 26 -4.69 -17.16 9.45
N LEU A 27 -3.78 -16.71 10.32
CA LEU A 27 -2.37 -17.11 10.26
C LEU A 27 -2.21 -18.62 10.52
N PRO A 28 -1.30 -19.31 9.80
CA PRO A 28 -0.96 -20.70 10.12
C PRO A 28 -0.40 -20.85 11.54
N ALA A 29 -0.66 -22.00 12.19
CA ALA A 29 -0.31 -22.25 13.59
C ALA A 29 1.19 -22.18 13.92
N ASN A 30 2.07 -22.30 12.91
CA ASN A 30 3.52 -22.19 13.07
C ASN A 30 4.07 -20.77 12.93
N ILE A 31 3.20 -19.77 12.72
CA ILE A 31 3.56 -18.36 12.63
C ILE A 31 3.38 -17.70 13.99
N ASP A 32 4.44 -17.06 14.48
CA ASP A 32 4.36 -16.25 15.69
C ASP A 32 3.63 -14.95 15.37
N TYR A 33 2.66 -14.58 16.20
CA TYR A 33 1.88 -13.36 16.06
C TYR A 33 1.91 -12.56 17.35
N GLU A 34 2.21 -11.27 17.20
CA GLU A 34 2.19 -10.32 18.28
C GLU A 34 1.30 -9.11 17.93
N LEU A 35 0.46 -8.69 18.88
CA LEU A 35 -0.33 -7.45 18.77
C LEU A 35 0.35 -6.32 19.54
N LEU A 36 0.67 -5.25 18.83
CA LEU A 36 1.14 -3.98 19.34
C LEU A 36 -0.01 -2.97 19.28
N TYR A 37 -0.65 -2.70 20.42
CA TYR A 37 -1.74 -1.73 20.51
C TYR A 37 -1.21 -0.34 20.90
N LEU A 38 -1.12 0.57 19.93
CA LEU A 38 -0.43 1.86 20.08
C LEU A 38 -0.99 2.74 21.20
N ALA A 39 -2.28 2.60 21.56
CA ALA A 39 -2.87 3.37 22.64
C ALA A 39 -2.34 3.00 24.04
N GLU A 40 -1.68 1.85 24.19
CA GLU A 40 -1.03 1.44 25.45
C GLU A 40 0.37 2.07 25.62
N TYR A 41 0.87 2.81 24.62
CA TYR A 41 2.22 3.37 24.63
C TYR A 41 2.21 4.91 24.66
N THR A 42 3.06 5.48 25.50
CA THR A 42 3.39 6.92 25.41
C THR A 42 4.53 7.11 24.42
N ILE A 43 4.19 7.25 23.14
CA ILE A 43 5.16 7.41 22.05
C ILE A 43 5.57 8.87 21.94
N LYS A 44 6.86 9.15 22.16
CA LYS A 44 7.45 10.49 22.04
C LYS A 44 8.53 10.51 20.94
N PRO A 45 8.79 11.67 20.30
CA PRO A 45 9.80 11.79 19.26
C PRO A 45 11.19 11.35 19.74
N ASP A 46 11.98 10.83 18.80
CA ASP A 46 13.39 10.57 19.04
C ASP A 46 14.17 11.89 19.04
N THR A 47 14.70 12.27 20.22
CA THR A 47 15.44 13.51 20.43
C THR A 47 16.93 13.28 20.65
N GLY A 48 17.43 12.04 20.43
CA GLY A 48 18.80 11.64 20.73
C GLY A 48 19.08 11.37 22.22
N GLN A 49 18.06 11.49 23.07
CA GLN A 49 18.08 11.02 24.47
C GLN A 49 17.56 9.57 24.55
N PRO A 50 17.87 8.81 25.61
CA PRO A 50 17.32 7.47 25.81
C PRO A 50 15.79 7.47 25.68
N ASN A 51 15.26 6.60 24.83
CA ASN A 51 13.82 6.49 24.58
C ASN A 51 13.39 5.02 24.64
N PRO A 52 13.24 4.45 25.87
CA PRO A 52 12.99 3.03 26.06
C PRO A 52 11.73 2.52 25.36
N VAL A 53 10.71 3.39 25.20
CA VAL A 53 9.49 3.05 24.48
C VAL A 53 9.80 2.84 23.00
N LEU A 54 10.46 3.80 22.34
CA LEU A 54 10.85 3.60 20.94
C LEU A 54 11.83 2.42 20.79
N ASP A 55 12.76 2.21 21.73
CA ASP A 55 13.70 1.08 21.69
C ASP A 55 12.97 -0.26 21.74
N GLN A 56 11.95 -0.36 22.60
CA GLN A 56 11.07 -1.52 22.68
C GLN A 56 10.29 -1.74 21.37
N LEU A 57 9.71 -0.67 20.81
CA LEU A 57 8.94 -0.75 19.56
C LEU A 57 9.84 -1.15 18.38
N GLU A 58 11.02 -0.54 18.27
CA GLU A 58 12.03 -0.85 17.27
C GLU A 58 12.46 -2.31 17.32
N LYS A 59 12.73 -2.85 18.51
CA LYS A 59 13.07 -4.26 18.68
C LYS A 59 11.97 -5.19 18.15
N LYS A 60 10.69 -4.90 18.44
CA LYS A 60 9.56 -5.69 17.92
C LYS A 60 9.46 -5.62 16.39
N LEU A 61 9.75 -4.46 15.81
CA LEU A 61 9.79 -4.26 14.36
C LEU A 61 10.96 -5.01 13.70
N GLN A 62 12.13 -5.06 14.35
CA GLN A 62 13.30 -5.82 13.89
C GLN A 62 13.03 -7.33 13.89
N GLU A 63 12.44 -7.85 14.99
CA GLU A 63 12.13 -9.27 15.17
C GLU A 63 11.01 -9.79 14.26
N SER A 64 10.19 -8.91 13.68
CA SER A 64 9.04 -9.29 12.83
C SER A 64 9.36 -9.21 11.34
N ASP A 65 8.95 -10.21 10.58
CA ASP A 65 9.17 -10.28 9.13
C ASP A 65 8.07 -9.53 8.36
N ILE A 66 6.86 -9.48 8.94
CA ILE A 66 5.67 -8.90 8.32
C ILE A 66 4.99 -7.96 9.30
N TRP A 67 4.64 -6.76 8.84
CA TRP A 67 3.89 -5.77 9.63
C TRP A 67 2.46 -5.63 9.09
N ILE A 68 1.47 -5.66 9.98
CA ILE A 68 0.08 -5.35 9.65
C ILE A 68 -0.27 -4.00 10.26
N MET A 69 -0.35 -2.96 9.43
CA MET A 69 -0.72 -1.60 9.86
C MET A 69 -2.23 -1.45 9.88
N ALA A 70 -2.83 -1.45 11.06
CA ALA A 70 -4.27 -1.34 11.24
C ALA A 70 -4.63 0.00 11.88
N THR A 71 -5.36 0.86 11.18
CA THR A 71 -5.78 2.18 11.68
C THR A 71 -7.09 2.61 11.04
N PRO A 72 -8.06 3.17 11.78
CA PRO A 72 -9.26 3.72 11.18
C PRO A 72 -8.94 4.99 10.38
N THR A 73 -9.77 5.28 9.36
CA THR A 73 -9.74 6.55 8.65
C THR A 73 -10.55 7.59 9.42
N TYR A 74 -9.87 8.55 10.02
CA TYR A 74 -10.46 9.70 10.72
C TYR A 74 -10.05 10.99 10.01
N TRP A 75 -11.01 11.88 9.75
CA TRP A 75 -10.79 13.15 9.05
C TRP A 75 -10.07 12.98 7.70
N GLY A 76 -10.41 11.92 6.96
CA GLY A 76 -9.83 11.62 5.64
C GLY A 76 -8.43 11.00 5.66
N THR A 77 -7.86 10.68 6.81
CA THR A 77 -6.54 10.05 6.90
C THR A 77 -6.43 9.08 8.08
N LEU A 78 -5.25 8.48 8.29
CA LEU A 78 -4.99 7.58 9.42
C LEU A 78 -5.21 8.29 10.77
N SER A 79 -5.44 7.51 11.82
CA SER A 79 -5.54 8.04 13.18
C SER A 79 -4.28 8.78 13.64
N GLY A 80 -4.46 9.72 14.58
CA GLY A 80 -3.35 10.44 15.21
C GLY A 80 -2.36 9.51 15.93
N LEU A 81 -2.83 8.41 16.51
CA LEU A 81 -1.96 7.39 17.14
C LEU A 81 -1.00 6.77 16.13
N MET A 82 -1.54 6.34 14.98
CA MET A 82 -0.72 5.76 13.92
C MET A 82 0.24 6.80 13.34
N LYS A 83 -0.21 8.05 13.18
CA LYS A 83 0.63 9.13 12.63
C LYS A 83 1.78 9.45 13.57
N ASN A 84 1.51 9.58 14.86
CA ASN A 84 2.52 9.81 15.89
C ASN A 84 3.56 8.68 15.93
N PHE A 85 3.11 7.41 15.84
CA PHE A 85 4.01 6.27 15.74
C PHE A 85 4.93 6.37 14.51
N LEU A 86 4.38 6.59 13.31
CA LEU A 86 5.16 6.71 12.09
C LEU A 86 6.16 7.88 12.14
N ASP A 87 5.74 9.03 12.68
CA ASP A 87 6.60 10.21 12.80
C ASP A 87 7.75 9.99 13.79
N CYS A 88 7.47 9.43 14.96
CA CYS A 88 8.48 9.19 15.98
C CYS A 88 9.46 8.07 15.57
N MET A 89 8.99 7.06 14.84
CA MET A 89 9.82 5.98 14.32
C MET A 89 10.63 6.38 13.07
N ARG A 90 10.31 7.49 12.40
CA ARG A 90 10.95 7.89 11.14
C ARG A 90 12.49 7.85 11.22
N PRO A 91 13.16 8.44 12.23
CA PRO A 91 14.63 8.42 12.30
C PRO A 91 15.24 7.01 12.44
N ARG A 92 14.46 6.04 12.91
CA ARG A 92 14.86 4.64 13.10
C ARG A 92 14.53 3.76 11.90
N MET A 93 13.59 4.20 11.06
CA MET A 93 13.16 3.48 9.85
C MET A 93 13.97 3.86 8.61
N VAL A 94 14.42 5.12 8.54
CA VAL A 94 15.10 5.66 7.36
C VAL A 94 16.33 6.46 7.77
N ARG A 95 17.34 6.48 6.90
CA ARG A 95 18.50 7.37 7.03
C ARG A 95 18.40 8.50 6.02
N MET A 96 18.84 9.70 6.40
CA MET A 96 18.93 10.83 5.47
C MET A 96 20.35 10.95 4.91
N THR A 97 20.46 11.18 3.60
CA THR A 97 21.74 11.47 2.95
C THR A 97 22.12 12.94 3.12
N LYS A 98 23.36 13.31 2.79
CA LYS A 98 23.80 14.71 2.73
C LYS A 98 22.97 15.57 1.76
N ALA A 99 22.34 14.94 0.76
CA ALA A 99 21.45 15.60 -0.20
C ALA A 99 19.98 15.65 0.28
N ALA A 100 19.72 15.32 1.55
CA ALA A 100 18.38 15.18 2.12
C ALA A 100 17.49 14.12 1.43
N ASP A 101 18.10 13.16 0.72
CA ASP A 101 17.36 11.98 0.25
C ASP A 101 17.08 11.04 1.44
N THR A 102 15.94 10.37 1.39
CA THR A 102 15.56 9.34 2.37
C THR A 102 15.90 7.97 1.80
N LEU A 103 16.74 7.20 2.51
CA LEU A 103 17.09 5.83 2.13
C LEU A 103 16.60 4.85 3.21
N PRO A 104 16.17 3.64 2.82
CA PRO A 104 15.92 2.56 3.77
C PRO A 104 17.10 2.34 4.71
N ALA A 105 16.79 2.11 5.98
CA ALA A 105 17.77 1.68 6.97
C ALA A 105 17.67 0.15 7.16
N GLN A 106 17.39 -0.29 8.39
CA GLN A 106 17.46 -1.68 8.82
C GLN A 106 16.24 -2.56 8.48
N PHE A 107 15.13 -1.99 8.01
CA PHE A 107 13.88 -2.72 7.78
C PHE A 107 13.64 -3.12 6.32
N LYS A 108 14.67 -3.04 5.49
CA LYS A 108 14.59 -3.37 4.07
C LYS A 108 14.10 -4.81 3.87
N ASP A 109 13.32 -5.01 2.80
CA ASP A 109 12.86 -6.31 2.32
C ASP A 109 11.83 -7.03 3.23
N LYS A 110 11.45 -6.43 4.38
CA LYS A 110 10.28 -6.85 5.15
C LYS A 110 8.98 -6.54 4.39
N HIS A 111 7.91 -7.24 4.71
CA HIS A 111 6.62 -7.08 4.03
C HIS A 111 5.59 -6.36 4.90
N TYR A 112 4.61 -5.71 4.28
CA TYR A 112 3.49 -5.13 5.04
C TYR A 112 2.13 -5.28 4.37
N LEU A 113 1.10 -5.34 5.22
CA LEU A 113 -0.31 -5.22 4.87
C LEU A 113 -0.86 -3.97 5.56
N SER A 114 -1.66 -3.17 4.86
CA SER A 114 -2.40 -2.06 5.47
C SER A 114 -3.89 -2.36 5.56
N LEU A 115 -4.50 -2.02 6.69
CA LEU A 115 -5.91 -2.24 7.01
C LEU A 115 -6.49 -0.92 7.54
N THR A 116 -7.57 -0.46 6.92
CA THR A 116 -8.36 0.66 7.44
C THR A 116 -9.84 0.33 7.52
N THR A 117 -10.55 1.12 8.32
CA THR A 117 -12.00 1.11 8.41
C THR A 117 -12.54 2.52 8.24
N CYS A 118 -13.66 2.67 7.55
CA CYS A 118 -14.36 3.94 7.40
C CYS A 118 -15.88 3.77 7.59
N PHE A 119 -16.55 4.89 7.84
CA PHE A 119 -18.00 4.92 8.06
C PHE A 119 -18.79 4.90 6.74
N GLN A 120 -18.22 5.45 5.66
CA GLN A 120 -18.83 5.50 4.33
C GLN A 120 -19.04 4.12 3.75
N SER A 121 -20.08 3.98 2.92
CA SER A 121 -20.35 2.73 2.20
C SER A 121 -19.23 2.40 1.20
N SER A 122 -19.17 1.13 0.77
CA SER A 122 -18.21 0.69 -0.25
C SER A 122 -18.32 1.47 -1.56
N LEU A 123 -19.56 1.77 -1.99
CA LEU A 123 -19.82 2.49 -3.24
C LEU A 123 -19.33 3.94 -3.14
N GLU A 124 -19.67 4.63 -2.05
CA GLU A 124 -19.24 6.02 -1.84
C GLU A 124 -17.72 6.11 -1.73
N ASN A 125 -17.08 5.22 -0.94
CA ASN A 125 -15.64 5.23 -0.82
C ASN A 125 -14.94 4.93 -2.16
N PHE A 126 -15.54 4.13 -3.04
CA PHE A 126 -14.99 3.88 -4.37
C PHE A 126 -14.95 5.14 -5.25
N PHE A 127 -15.95 6.02 -5.13
CA PHE A 127 -15.99 7.27 -5.91
C PHE A 127 -15.25 8.44 -5.23
N VAL A 128 -15.35 8.56 -3.91
CA VAL A 128 -14.78 9.68 -3.15
C VAL A 128 -13.32 9.42 -2.76
N GLY A 129 -12.96 8.15 -2.52
CA GLY A 129 -11.60 7.78 -2.10
C GLY A 129 -11.24 8.28 -0.69
N ILE A 130 -12.20 8.36 0.25
CA ILE A 130 -11.93 8.93 1.58
C ILE A 130 -10.83 8.16 2.34
N THR A 131 -10.62 6.89 2.02
CA THR A 131 -9.56 6.05 2.62
C THR A 131 -8.20 6.20 1.94
N ASP A 132 -8.10 6.83 0.77
CA ASP A 132 -6.89 6.80 -0.06
C ASP A 132 -5.70 7.45 0.63
N ASP A 133 -5.92 8.59 1.28
CA ASP A 133 -4.83 9.32 1.95
C ASP A 133 -4.34 8.62 3.22
N THR A 134 -5.18 7.75 3.81
CA THR A 134 -4.75 6.83 4.88
C THR A 134 -3.66 5.90 4.34
N PHE A 135 -3.94 5.23 3.21
CA PHE A 135 -3.02 4.29 2.60
C PHE A 135 -1.80 4.94 2.00
N LYS A 136 -1.95 6.06 1.27
CA LYS A 136 -0.82 6.80 0.71
C LYS A 136 0.17 7.22 1.80
N THR A 137 -0.32 7.60 2.99
CA THR A 137 0.56 8.01 4.08
C THR A 137 1.28 6.83 4.72
N ILE A 138 0.59 5.69 4.92
CA ILE A 138 1.24 4.45 5.37
C ILE A 138 2.30 4.01 4.34
N ASP A 139 1.95 3.99 3.05
CA ASP A 139 2.84 3.59 1.97
C ASP A 139 4.08 4.47 1.89
N ARG A 140 3.93 5.80 1.96
CA ARG A 140 5.07 6.72 1.96
C ARG A 140 6.06 6.39 3.07
N ALA A 141 5.58 6.10 4.29
CA ALA A 141 6.44 5.75 5.40
C ALA A 141 7.11 4.38 5.20
N LEU A 142 6.33 3.35 4.87
CA LEU A 142 6.82 1.97 4.84
C LEU A 142 7.67 1.66 3.60
N THR A 143 7.28 2.14 2.42
CA THR A 143 8.11 2.00 1.22
C THR A 143 9.38 2.85 1.32
N GLY A 144 9.32 4.01 2.00
CA GLY A 144 10.50 4.81 2.32
C GLY A 144 11.49 4.06 3.21
N ALA A 145 10.97 3.26 4.15
CA ALA A 145 11.74 2.35 5.00
C ALA A 145 12.21 1.06 4.28
N GLY A 146 11.85 0.87 3.00
CA GLY A 146 12.24 -0.27 2.18
C GLY A 146 11.37 -1.51 2.33
N LEU A 147 10.17 -1.38 2.92
CA LEU A 147 9.22 -2.48 3.03
C LEU A 147 8.41 -2.68 1.75
N ILE A 148 8.01 -3.94 1.50
CA ILE A 148 7.30 -4.36 0.31
C ILE A 148 5.81 -4.57 0.63
N LYS A 149 4.95 -3.87 -0.09
CA LYS A 149 3.50 -3.97 0.09
C LYS A 149 2.93 -5.29 -0.42
N VAL A 150 2.20 -5.99 0.44
CA VAL A 150 1.49 -7.25 0.12
C VAL A 150 0.10 -6.96 -0.43
N THR A 151 -0.70 -6.19 0.31
CA THR A 151 -2.09 -5.86 0.00
C THR A 151 -2.64 -4.74 0.90
N GLU A 152 -3.88 -4.34 0.63
CA GLU A 152 -4.67 -3.36 1.40
C GLU A 152 -6.04 -3.94 1.67
N ILE A 153 -6.60 -3.65 2.84
CA ILE A 153 -7.95 -4.05 3.22
C ILE A 153 -8.71 -2.83 3.72
N VAL A 154 -9.93 -2.64 3.20
CA VAL A 154 -10.85 -1.61 3.66
C VAL A 154 -12.12 -2.26 4.20
N GLY A 155 -12.44 -1.96 5.46
CA GLY A 155 -13.74 -2.21 6.08
C GLY A 155 -14.62 -0.96 6.04
N THR A 156 -15.58 -0.93 5.14
CA THR A 156 -16.51 0.19 4.91
C THR A 156 -17.81 0.00 5.69
N GLY A 157 -18.68 1.02 5.66
CA GLY A 157 -20.06 0.92 6.15
C GLY A 157 -20.19 0.73 7.66
N THR A 158 -19.22 1.21 8.44
CA THR A 158 -19.19 0.95 9.88
C THR A 158 -20.22 1.77 10.69
N TRP A 159 -20.83 2.80 10.10
CA TRP A 159 -21.80 3.66 10.80
C TRP A 159 -23.08 2.92 11.19
N GLY A 160 -23.50 3.04 12.45
CA GLY A 160 -24.74 2.44 12.95
C GLY A 160 -24.73 0.90 13.07
N THR A 161 -23.63 0.25 12.71
CA THR A 161 -23.47 -1.21 12.81
C THR A 161 -22.90 -1.60 14.17
N LYS A 162 -23.24 -2.81 14.63
CA LYS A 162 -22.71 -3.38 15.89
C LYS A 162 -21.66 -4.47 15.67
N GLN A 163 -21.56 -5.00 14.45
CA GLN A 163 -20.68 -6.11 14.10
C GLN A 163 -19.99 -5.83 12.76
N PRO A 164 -18.73 -6.28 12.59
CA PRO A 164 -18.02 -6.11 11.33
C PRO A 164 -18.71 -6.89 10.21
N ASP A 165 -18.46 -6.48 8.98
CA ASP A 165 -18.95 -7.18 7.79
C ASP A 165 -18.35 -8.61 7.74
N PRO A 166 -19.19 -9.67 7.76
CA PRO A 166 -18.72 -11.05 7.69
C PRO A 166 -17.87 -11.35 6.45
N ALA A 167 -18.18 -10.74 5.30
CA ALA A 167 -17.40 -10.93 4.08
C ALA A 167 -16.00 -10.32 4.22
N LYS A 168 -15.87 -9.20 4.93
CA LYS A 168 -14.58 -8.57 5.23
C LYS A 168 -13.79 -9.34 6.29
N LEU A 169 -14.47 -9.94 7.28
CA LEU A 169 -13.83 -10.86 8.22
C LEU A 169 -13.24 -12.08 7.49
N ALA A 170 -14.00 -12.70 6.58
CA ALA A 170 -13.52 -13.81 5.77
C ALA A 170 -12.35 -13.41 4.86
N LEU A 171 -12.39 -12.21 4.27
CA LEU A 171 -11.27 -11.66 3.49
C LEU A 171 -10.01 -11.46 4.35
N CYS A 172 -10.17 -10.98 5.58
CA CYS A 172 -9.08 -10.82 6.53
C CYS A 172 -8.44 -12.17 6.89
N GLU A 173 -9.25 -13.18 7.21
CA GLU A 173 -8.78 -14.54 7.47
C GLU A 173 -8.05 -15.14 6.24
N HIS A 174 -8.60 -14.96 5.04
CA HIS A 174 -7.96 -15.40 3.80
C HIS A 174 -6.58 -14.78 3.60
N TRP A 175 -6.44 -13.46 3.84
CA TRP A 175 -5.15 -12.81 3.72
C TRP A 175 -4.19 -13.21 4.83
N GLY A 176 -4.67 -13.46 6.05
CA GLY A 176 -3.89 -14.09 7.13
C GLY A 176 -3.22 -15.37 6.66
N ALA A 177 -3.99 -16.31 6.10
CA ALA A 177 -3.46 -17.57 5.59
C ALA A 177 -2.44 -17.36 4.47
N LYS A 178 -2.65 -16.34 3.64
CA LYS A 178 -1.79 -16.02 2.50
C LYS A 178 -0.49 -15.32 2.87
N LEU A 179 -0.44 -14.57 3.98
CA LEU A 179 0.76 -13.84 4.41
C LEU A 179 1.97 -14.76 4.60
N ALA A 180 1.75 -15.98 5.12
CA ALA A 180 2.79 -16.96 5.35
C ALA A 180 3.42 -17.52 4.05
N THR A 181 2.70 -17.47 2.93
CA THR A 181 3.11 -18.08 1.66
C THR A 181 3.61 -17.05 0.64
N LYS A 182 3.26 -15.78 0.83
CA LYS A 182 3.46 -14.73 -0.16
C LYS A 182 4.62 -13.80 0.22
N GLN A 183 5.84 -14.33 0.17
CA GLN A 183 7.03 -13.47 0.06
C GLN A 183 7.07 -12.89 -1.36
N LYS A 184 6.39 -11.76 -1.54
CA LYS A 184 6.31 -11.10 -2.85
C LYS A 184 7.69 -10.56 -3.19
N LYS A 185 8.34 -11.14 -4.21
CA LYS A 185 9.54 -10.56 -4.84
C LYS A 185 9.15 -9.25 -5.51
N ASP A 186 9.96 -8.22 -5.31
CA ASP A 186 9.69 -6.83 -5.70
C ASP A 186 9.84 -6.55 -7.21
N ASP A 187 9.32 -7.43 -8.07
CA ASP A 187 9.38 -7.19 -9.51
C ASP A 187 7.99 -7.34 -10.16
N ASN A 188 7.19 -6.29 -10.01
CA ASN A 188 5.95 -6.10 -10.77
C ASN A 188 6.18 -5.20 -11.99
N THR A 189 7.43 -4.93 -12.36
CA THR A 189 7.79 -4.00 -13.43
C THR A 189 7.15 -4.42 -14.75
N VAL A 190 7.31 -5.68 -15.12
CA VAL A 190 6.71 -6.28 -16.32
C VAL A 190 5.19 -6.16 -16.28
N LYS A 191 4.56 -6.45 -15.14
CA LYS A 191 3.10 -6.33 -14.98
C LYS A 191 2.62 -4.89 -15.21
N ARG A 192 3.34 -3.89 -14.68
CA ARG A 192 3.01 -2.47 -14.86
C ARG A 192 3.14 -2.05 -16.33
N TYR A 193 4.19 -2.51 -17.01
CA TYR A 193 4.38 -2.29 -18.43
C TYR A 193 3.25 -2.90 -19.27
N ILE A 194 2.86 -4.15 -18.99
CA ILE A 194 1.71 -4.81 -19.65
C ILE A 194 0.41 -4.03 -19.41
N GLN A 195 0.15 -3.60 -18.17
CA GLN A 195 -1.05 -2.83 -17.85
C GLN A 195 -1.06 -1.48 -18.60
N LEU A 196 0.07 -0.79 -18.64
CA LEU A 196 0.23 0.46 -19.38
C LEU A 196 -0.02 0.25 -20.89
N PHE A 197 0.50 -0.82 -21.47
CA PHE A 197 0.24 -1.20 -22.86
C PHE A 197 -1.26 -1.37 -23.11
N CYS A 198 -1.96 -2.15 -22.27
CA CYS A 198 -3.41 -2.37 -22.42
C CYS A 198 -4.21 -1.07 -22.29
N MET A 199 -3.88 -0.20 -21.34
CA MET A 199 -4.54 1.10 -21.18
C MET A 199 -4.37 1.98 -22.42
N ILE A 200 -3.15 2.06 -22.96
CA ILE A 200 -2.86 2.80 -24.20
C ILE A 200 -3.61 2.19 -25.38
N ALA A 201 -3.61 0.86 -25.52
CA ALA A 201 -4.28 0.18 -26.62
C ALA A 201 -5.79 0.44 -26.62
N VAL A 202 -6.44 0.39 -25.46
CA VAL A 202 -7.89 0.66 -25.33
C VAL A 202 -8.19 2.13 -25.59
N MET A 203 -7.45 3.06 -24.98
CA MET A 203 -7.66 4.49 -25.18
C MET A 203 -7.42 4.93 -26.63
N ALA A 204 -6.39 4.38 -27.28
CA ALA A 204 -6.13 4.63 -28.69
C ALA A 204 -7.24 4.07 -29.57
N LEU A 205 -7.77 2.87 -29.27
CA LEU A 205 -8.85 2.27 -30.05
C LEU A 205 -10.13 3.12 -29.99
N ILE A 206 -10.50 3.56 -28.79
CA ILE A 206 -11.67 4.43 -28.58
C ILE A 206 -11.48 5.75 -29.32
N THR A 207 -10.33 6.40 -29.14
CA THR A 207 -10.05 7.72 -29.71
C THR A 207 -10.04 7.66 -31.24
N MET A 208 -9.30 6.72 -31.82
CA MET A 208 -9.20 6.57 -33.28
C MET A 208 -10.54 6.10 -33.86
N GLY A 209 -11.27 5.23 -33.17
CA GLY A 209 -12.61 4.78 -33.57
C GLY A 209 -13.59 5.95 -33.67
N LEU A 210 -13.60 6.83 -32.66
CA LEU A 210 -14.41 8.05 -32.69
C LEU A 210 -13.99 8.99 -33.82
N GLN A 211 -12.68 9.17 -34.04
CA GLN A 211 -12.18 9.97 -35.16
C GLN A 211 -12.64 9.43 -36.51
N GLN A 212 -12.61 8.10 -36.70
CA GLN A 212 -13.10 7.48 -37.92
C GLN A 212 -14.60 7.67 -38.11
N LEU A 213 -15.39 7.45 -37.05
CA LEU A 213 -16.85 7.55 -37.11
C LEU A 213 -17.34 8.97 -37.36
N ILE A 214 -16.70 9.98 -36.77
CA ILE A 214 -17.16 11.38 -36.81
C ILE A 214 -16.58 12.11 -38.03
N PHE A 215 -15.31 11.89 -38.35
CA PHE A 215 -14.58 12.69 -39.32
C PHE A 215 -14.05 11.90 -40.52
N GLY A 216 -14.22 10.57 -40.55
CA GLY A 216 -13.76 9.73 -41.66
C GLY A 216 -12.25 9.84 -41.95
N VAL A 217 -11.44 10.08 -40.91
CA VAL A 217 -10.02 10.46 -41.03
C VAL A 217 -9.16 9.41 -41.73
N PHE A 218 -9.51 8.13 -41.60
CA PHE A 218 -8.73 7.02 -42.12
C PHE A 218 -9.34 6.45 -43.40
N ALA A 219 -8.46 6.14 -44.35
CA ALA A 219 -8.83 5.48 -45.59
C ALA A 219 -9.46 4.09 -45.35
N ASN A 220 -10.44 3.73 -46.18
CA ASN A 220 -11.16 2.46 -46.10
C ASN A 220 -10.20 1.27 -46.03
N GLY A 221 -10.41 0.40 -45.03
CA GLY A 221 -9.60 -0.80 -44.80
C GLY A 221 -8.25 -0.57 -44.12
N LYS A 222 -7.77 0.68 -43.94
CA LYS A 222 -6.47 0.95 -43.30
C LYS A 222 -6.54 1.15 -41.78
N PHE A 223 -7.74 1.35 -41.22
CA PHE A 223 -7.95 1.63 -39.80
C PHE A 223 -7.18 0.68 -38.87
N TRP A 224 -7.34 -0.63 -39.04
CA TRP A 224 -6.73 -1.63 -38.15
C TRP A 224 -5.20 -1.64 -38.19
N ILE A 225 -4.62 -1.42 -39.38
CA ILE A 225 -3.16 -1.33 -39.54
C ILE A 225 -2.64 -0.06 -38.90
N THR A 226 -3.29 1.09 -39.13
CA THR A 226 -2.91 2.37 -38.51
C THR A 226 -3.03 2.32 -36.99
N TYR A 227 -4.09 1.71 -36.47
CA TYR A 227 -4.27 1.48 -35.04
C TYR A 227 -3.16 0.60 -34.45
N ALA A 228 -2.93 -0.59 -35.02
CA ALA A 228 -1.94 -1.52 -34.50
C ALA A 228 -0.52 -0.94 -34.53
N THR A 229 -0.14 -0.31 -35.65
CA THR A 229 1.17 0.35 -35.78
C THR A 229 1.34 1.49 -34.80
N PHE A 230 0.32 2.35 -34.63
CA PHE A 230 0.36 3.43 -33.64
C PHE A 230 0.59 2.89 -32.23
N VAL A 231 -0.22 1.92 -31.77
CA VAL A 231 -0.14 1.37 -30.41
C VAL A 231 1.24 0.77 -30.15
N ILE A 232 1.77 -0.03 -31.09
CA ILE A 232 3.07 -0.69 -30.93
C ILE A 232 4.20 0.34 -30.92
N ILE A 233 4.25 1.23 -31.92
CA ILE A 233 5.34 2.22 -32.05
C ILE A 233 5.32 3.17 -30.85
N PHE A 234 4.15 3.72 -30.50
CA PHE A 234 4.01 4.64 -29.38
C PHE A 234 4.43 3.98 -28.07
N TYR A 235 3.99 2.75 -27.82
CA TYR A 235 4.35 2.03 -26.60
C TYR A 235 5.85 1.74 -26.53
N VAL A 236 6.48 1.27 -27.62
CA VAL A 236 7.92 1.00 -27.66
C VAL A 236 8.72 2.28 -27.41
N LEU A 237 8.33 3.41 -28.02
CA LEU A 237 8.96 4.70 -27.78
C LEU A 237 8.80 5.14 -26.32
N LEU A 238 7.59 5.08 -25.78
CA LEU A 238 7.30 5.46 -24.40
C LEU A 238 8.06 4.58 -23.40
N ALA A 239 8.09 3.26 -23.61
CA ALA A 239 8.82 2.31 -22.77
C ALA A 239 10.33 2.55 -22.84
N SER A 240 10.87 2.83 -24.02
CA SER A 240 12.30 3.15 -24.20
C SER A 240 12.68 4.43 -23.47
N ILE A 241 11.86 5.47 -23.58
CA ILE A 241 12.04 6.75 -22.87
C ILE A 241 11.97 6.52 -21.36
N LEU A 242 10.93 5.83 -20.86
CA LEU A 242 10.79 5.50 -19.44
C LEU A 242 12.00 4.72 -18.94
N HIS A 243 12.44 3.68 -19.66
CA HIS A 243 13.60 2.88 -19.29
C HIS A 243 14.87 3.74 -19.23
N PHE A 244 15.10 4.57 -20.25
CA PHE A 244 16.25 5.48 -20.32
C PHE A 244 16.27 6.49 -19.16
N PHE A 245 15.16 7.16 -18.87
CA PHE A 245 15.07 8.11 -17.76
C PHE A 245 15.14 7.42 -16.39
N THR A 246 14.62 6.21 -16.25
CA THR A 246 14.73 5.44 -15.01
C THR A 246 16.19 5.04 -14.77
N PHE A 247 16.90 4.58 -15.79
CA PHE A 247 18.28 4.11 -15.66
C PHE A 247 19.31 5.26 -15.55
N LEU A 248 19.13 6.36 -16.29
CA LEU A 248 20.00 7.54 -16.15
C LEU A 248 19.87 8.23 -14.79
N ARG A 249 18.66 8.23 -14.21
CA ARG A 249 18.44 8.76 -12.86
C ARG A 249 19.05 7.86 -11.78
N HIS A 250 19.26 6.56 -12.07
CA HIS A 250 20.07 5.67 -11.23
C HIS A 250 21.58 5.81 -11.47
N ARG A 251 22.05 6.20 -12.67
CA ARG A 251 23.49 6.39 -12.97
C ARG A 251 24.08 7.72 -12.48
N ARG A 252 23.23 8.70 -12.17
CA ARG A 252 23.62 9.98 -11.53
C ARG A 252 23.22 10.06 -10.04
N ARG A 253 22.97 8.92 -9.41
CA ARG A 253 22.74 8.79 -7.97
C ARG A 253 23.80 7.89 -7.36
#